data_AF-A0A1Y5F8T2-F1
#
_entry.id   AF-A0A1Y5F8T2-F1
#
_cell.length_a   1.000
_cell.length_b   1.000
_cell.length_c   1.000
_cell.angle_alpha   90.00
_cell.angle_beta   90.00
_cell.angle_gamma   90.00
#
_symmetry.space_group_name_H-M   'P 1'
#
loop_
_entity.id
_entity.type
_entity.pdbx_description
1 polymer ?
#
loop_
_entity_poly.entity_id
_entity_poly.type
_entity_poly.pdbx_seq_one_letter_code
_entity_poly.pdbx_strand_id
1 'polypeptide(L)'
;MKKMLLIATTLLLTFATTATERDFSFSQEIDHSVESISLEEVKVMKDNKRNNCYAYTQCWGGRRIQCQTYGQGCTFFVQQAQYVECNGYNSYGQWVNTHAYCN
;
A
#
# COMPACT_ATOMS: atom_id res chain seq x y z
N MET A 1 -22.23 -23.10 -59.13
CA MET A 1 -21.30 -22.05 -59.62
C MET A 1 -22.00 -20.70 -59.56
N LYS A 2 -21.33 -19.67 -58.98
CA LYS A 2 -21.63 -18.22 -58.99
C LYS A 2 -23.02 -17.81 -58.44
N LYS A 3 -23.17 -17.45 -57.17
CA LYS A 3 -22.80 -16.16 -56.52
C LYS A 3 -23.19 -14.93 -57.36
N MET A 4 -24.33 -14.32 -57.03
CA MET A 4 -24.49 -12.87 -57.17
C MET A 4 -24.87 -12.29 -55.81
N LEU A 5 -24.07 -11.30 -55.45
CA LEU A 5 -23.91 -10.66 -54.16
C LEU A 5 -24.73 -9.37 -54.22
N LEU A 6 -25.72 -9.19 -53.36
CA LEU A 6 -26.35 -7.90 -53.12
C LEU A 6 -26.01 -7.47 -51.70
N ILE A 7 -25.14 -6.47 -51.64
CA ILE A 7 -24.65 -5.78 -50.46
C ILE A 7 -25.69 -4.71 -50.07
N ALA A 8 -25.69 -4.38 -48.78
CA ALA A 8 -26.16 -3.14 -48.16
C ALA A 8 -27.51 -3.20 -47.44
N THR A 9 -27.46 -3.49 -46.14
CA THR A 9 -27.95 -2.54 -45.13
C THR A 9 -27.40 -2.92 -43.75
N THR A 10 -26.25 -2.34 -43.42
CA THR A 10 -25.74 -2.22 -42.07
C THR A 10 -26.52 -1.13 -41.35
N LEU A 11 -27.17 -1.45 -40.23
CA LEU A 11 -27.35 -0.51 -39.12
C LEU A 11 -27.55 -1.29 -37.81
N LEU A 12 -26.47 -1.91 -37.32
CA LEU A 12 -26.39 -2.35 -35.93
C LEU A 12 -25.85 -1.16 -35.13
N LEU A 13 -26.75 -0.51 -34.39
CA LEU A 13 -26.44 0.49 -33.39
C LEU A 13 -25.66 -0.19 -32.25
N THR A 14 -24.33 -0.13 -32.32
CA THR A 14 -23.49 -0.37 -31.15
C THR A 14 -23.55 0.88 -30.28
N PHE A 15 -24.24 0.78 -29.14
CA PHE A 15 -24.10 1.75 -28.06
C PHE A 15 -22.70 1.56 -27.47
N ALA A 16 -21.74 2.35 -27.93
CA ALA A 16 -20.51 2.53 -27.18
C ALA A 16 -20.88 3.25 -25.89
N THR A 17 -20.91 2.53 -24.77
CA THR A 17 -20.84 3.17 -23.46
C THR A 17 -19.53 3.94 -23.44
N THR A 18 -19.60 5.26 -23.51
CA THR A 18 -18.47 6.11 -23.18
C THR A 18 -18.19 5.85 -21.71
N ALA A 19 -17.15 5.05 -21.45
CA ALA A 19 -16.43 5.17 -20.19
C ALA A 19 -16.04 6.64 -20.14
N THR A 20 -16.71 7.39 -19.26
CA THR A 20 -16.25 8.72 -18.87
C THR A 20 -14.95 8.46 -18.14
N GLU A 21 -13.85 8.43 -18.89
CA GLU A 21 -12.54 8.69 -18.31
C GLU A 21 -12.68 10.07 -17.67
N ARG A 22 -12.88 10.07 -16.36
CA ARG A 22 -12.65 11.29 -15.60
C ARG A 22 -11.17 11.54 -15.79
N ASP A 23 -10.85 12.45 -16.71
CA ASP A 23 -9.58 13.16 -16.70
C ASP A 23 -9.47 13.74 -15.28
N PHE A 24 -8.78 13.01 -14.42
CA PHE A 24 -8.30 13.55 -13.18
C PHE A 24 -7.25 14.55 -13.60
N SER A 25 -7.67 15.82 -13.70
CA SER A 25 -6.79 16.96 -13.92
C SER A 25 -5.73 16.93 -12.83
N PHE A 26 -4.58 16.32 -13.12
CA PHE A 26 -3.40 16.38 -12.29
C PHE A 26 -2.75 17.74 -12.53
N SER A 27 -3.41 18.79 -12.09
CA SER A 27 -2.77 20.04 -11.73
C SER A 27 -2.98 20.25 -10.24
N GLN A 28 -2.62 19.21 -9.47
CA GLN A 28 -2.27 19.43 -8.09
C GLN A 28 -0.85 19.99 -8.16
N GLU A 29 -0.77 21.31 -8.11
CA GLU A 29 0.47 22.06 -7.92
C GLU A 29 1.26 21.33 -6.81
N ILE A 30 2.33 20.65 -7.21
CA ILE A 30 3.24 20.02 -6.25
C ILE A 30 3.86 21.20 -5.54
N ASP A 31 3.43 21.48 -4.31
CA ASP A 31 4.08 22.45 -3.46
C ASP A 31 5.54 22.00 -3.29
N HIS A 32 6.45 22.69 -3.97
CA HIS A 32 7.90 22.42 -3.97
C HIS A 32 8.58 23.03 -2.74
N SER A 33 7.86 23.26 -1.65
CA SER A 33 8.40 23.68 -0.36
C SER A 33 9.12 22.51 0.32
N VAL A 34 10.30 22.14 -0.19
CA VAL A 34 11.22 21.30 0.58
C VAL A 34 11.79 22.19 1.69
N GLU A 35 11.10 22.26 2.82
CA GLU A 35 11.62 22.92 4.01
C GLU A 35 12.94 22.25 4.41
N SER A 36 13.97 23.06 4.70
CA SER A 36 15.27 22.56 5.09
C SER A 36 15.18 21.94 6.48
N ILE A 37 15.32 20.61 6.55
CA ILE A 37 15.40 19.89 7.82
C ILE A 37 16.83 19.93 8.38
N SER A 38 16.96 20.14 9.69
CA SER A 38 18.26 20.12 10.37
C SER A 38 18.79 18.70 10.55
N LEU A 39 20.11 18.56 10.71
CA LEU A 39 20.75 17.27 11.00
C LEU A 39 20.26 16.65 12.31
N GLU A 40 19.90 17.48 13.30
CA GLU A 40 19.38 17.01 14.59
C GLU A 40 17.99 16.39 14.42
N GLU A 41 17.11 17.00 13.63
CA GLU A 41 15.79 16.45 13.33
C GLU A 41 15.90 15.13 12.55
N VAL A 42 16.82 15.04 11.58
CA VAL A 42 17.11 13.79 10.87
C VAL A 42 17.57 12.69 11.82
N LYS A 43 18.40 13.03 12.82
CA LYS A 43 18.87 12.08 13.83
C LYS A 43 17.72 11.60 14.71
N VAL A 44 16.87 12.51 15.19
CA VAL A 44 15.66 12.16 15.97
C VAL A 44 14.75 11.24 15.18
N MET A 45 14.49 11.52 13.90
CA MET A 45 13.69 10.64 13.04
C MET A 45 14.34 9.27 12.84
N LYS A 46 15.65 9.22 12.66
CA LYS A 46 16.39 7.96 12.54
C LYS A 46 16.28 7.13 13.81
N ASP A 47 16.40 7.76 14.98
CA ASP A 47 16.30 7.10 16.27
C ASP A 47 14.87 6.63 16.55
N ASN A 48 13.87 7.44 16.24
CA ASN A 48 12.45 7.08 16.32
C ASN A 48 12.13 5.90 15.40
N LYS A 49 12.65 5.90 14.17
CA LYS A 49 12.51 4.79 13.23
C LYS A 49 13.20 3.51 13.75
N ARG A 50 14.39 3.63 14.35
CA ARG A 50 15.11 2.50 14.94
C ARG A 50 14.38 1.89 16.14
N ASN A 51 13.68 2.73 16.91
CA ASN A 51 13.00 2.32 18.14
C ASN A 51 11.50 2.00 17.92
N ASN A 52 11.05 1.90 16.67
CA ASN A 52 9.68 1.57 16.31
C ASN A 52 9.69 0.41 15.31
N CYS A 53 9.50 -0.80 15.83
CA CYS A 53 9.47 -2.01 15.03
C CYS A 53 8.03 -2.30 14.64
N TYR A 54 7.74 -2.02 13.38
CA TYR A 54 6.45 -2.22 12.76
C TYR A 54 6.60 -3.17 11.56
N ALA A 55 5.73 -4.17 11.51
CA ALA A 55 5.65 -5.11 10.39
C ALA A 55 4.20 -5.30 9.97
N TYR A 56 3.99 -5.46 8.68
CA TYR A 56 2.68 -5.79 8.12
C TYR A 56 2.82 -6.69 6.90
N THR A 57 1.77 -7.45 6.60
CA THR A 57 1.65 -8.15 5.32
C THR A 57 0.19 -8.21 4.87
N GLN A 58 0.01 -8.46 3.59
CA GLN A 58 -1.27 -8.50 2.90
C GLN A 58 -1.67 -9.96 2.66
N CYS A 59 -2.76 -10.42 3.27
CA CYS A 59 -3.27 -11.78 3.09
C CYS A 59 -3.95 -11.95 1.72
N TRP A 60 -4.09 -13.21 1.27
CA TRP A 60 -4.65 -13.59 -0.04
C TRP A 60 -6.11 -13.16 -0.30
N GLY A 61 -6.82 -12.60 0.68
CA GLY A 61 -8.18 -12.06 0.55
C GLY A 61 -8.30 -10.55 0.73
N GLY A 62 -7.20 -9.79 0.65
CA GLY A 62 -7.25 -8.33 0.83
C GLY A 62 -7.27 -7.85 2.29
N ARG A 63 -7.28 -8.76 3.27
CA ARG A 63 -7.06 -8.44 4.69
C ARG A 63 -5.59 -8.12 4.96
N ARG A 64 -5.31 -7.05 5.71
CA ARG A 64 -3.97 -6.72 6.20
C ARG A 64 -3.82 -7.20 7.65
N ILE A 65 -2.68 -7.80 7.97
CA ILE A 65 -2.25 -8.06 9.35
C ILE A 65 -1.00 -7.24 9.66
N GLN A 66 -0.84 -6.89 10.92
CA GLN A 66 0.27 -6.06 11.38
C GLN A 66 0.62 -6.34 12.84
N CYS A 67 1.85 -6.00 13.21
CA CYS A 67 2.31 -5.92 14.59
C CYS A 67 3.15 -4.65 14.79
N GLN A 68 3.24 -4.19 16.04
CA GLN A 68 4.07 -3.05 16.40
C GLN A 68 4.63 -3.23 17.80
N THR A 69 5.92 -2.94 17.96
CA THR A 69 6.63 -2.88 19.25
C THR A 69 7.63 -1.72 19.23
N TYR A 70 8.14 -1.36 20.40
CA TYR A 70 8.98 -0.19 20.61
C TYR A 70 10.28 -0.51 21.34
N GLY A 71 11.17 0.48 21.36
CA GLY A 71 12.39 0.47 22.16
C GLY A 71 13.62 0.05 21.38
N GLN A 72 14.78 0.38 21.94
CA GLN A 72 16.06 0.05 21.33
C GLN A 72 16.23 -1.47 21.26
N GLY A 73 16.60 -1.97 20.08
CA GLY A 73 16.82 -3.40 19.86
C GLY A 73 15.53 -4.20 19.65
N CYS A 74 14.40 -3.52 19.44
CA CYS A 74 13.23 -4.21 18.90
C CYS A 74 13.57 -4.86 17.53
N THR A 75 12.86 -5.92 17.18
CA THR A 75 13.00 -6.59 15.89
C THR A 75 11.64 -6.90 15.30
N PHE A 76 11.59 -7.11 13.98
CA PHE A 76 10.40 -7.58 13.30
C PHE A 76 10.75 -8.60 12.23
N PHE A 77 9.80 -9.48 11.94
CA PHE A 77 9.88 -10.47 10.87
C PHE A 77 8.57 -10.50 10.09
N VAL A 78 8.67 -10.68 8.77
CA VAL A 78 7.52 -10.74 7.85
C VAL A 78 7.67 -11.95 6.96
N GLN A 79 6.64 -12.79 6.92
CA GLN A 79 6.44 -13.82 5.90
C GLN A 79 5.28 -13.40 5.02
N GLN A 80 5.58 -13.10 3.76
CA GLN A 80 4.63 -12.46 2.85
C GLN A 80 3.33 -13.27 2.72
N ALA A 81 2.19 -12.58 2.86
CA ALA A 81 0.84 -13.13 2.79
C ALA A 81 0.53 -14.26 3.80
N GLN A 82 1.33 -14.39 4.86
CA GLN A 82 1.20 -15.48 5.83
C GLN A 82 1.30 -15.01 7.29
N TYR A 83 2.33 -14.26 7.64
CA TYR A 83 2.68 -14.04 9.05
C TYR A 83 3.48 -12.76 9.27
N VAL A 84 3.31 -12.15 10.45
CA VAL A 84 4.14 -11.07 10.96
C VAL A 84 4.46 -11.28 12.44
N GLU A 85 5.65 -10.87 12.86
CA GLU A 85 6.13 -10.95 14.24
C GLU A 85 6.91 -9.68 14.60
N CYS A 86 6.70 -9.19 15.83
CA CYS A 86 7.40 -8.04 16.39
C CYS A 86 7.85 -8.36 17.81
N ASN A 87 9.13 -8.16 18.10
CA ASN A 87 9.73 -8.32 19.42
C ASN A 87 10.17 -6.96 19.94
N GLY A 88 9.75 -6.59 21.15
CA GLY A 88 10.13 -5.33 21.77
C GLY A 88 9.17 -4.93 22.87
N TYR A 89 9.20 -3.67 23.30
CA TYR A 89 8.29 -3.15 24.32
C TYR A 89 6.90 -2.87 23.76
N ASN A 90 5.84 -3.26 24.47
CA ASN A 90 4.47 -2.79 24.19
C ASN A 90 4.23 -1.39 24.77
N SER A 91 3.03 -0.84 24.59
CA SER A 91 2.63 0.47 25.13
C SER A 91 2.65 0.54 26.67
N TYR A 92 2.72 -0.60 27.35
CA TYR A 92 2.79 -0.71 28.80
C TYR A 92 4.24 -0.87 29.32
N GLY A 93 5.25 -0.80 28.44
CA GLY A 93 6.65 -0.94 28.82
C GLY A 93 7.07 -2.37 29.13
N GLN A 94 6.31 -3.38 28.69
CA GLN A 94 6.66 -4.79 28.85
C GLN A 94 7.33 -5.31 27.59
N TRP A 95 8.42 -6.06 27.73
CA TRP A 95 9.03 -6.76 26.61
C TRP A 95 8.14 -7.93 26.18
N VAL A 96 7.64 -7.90 24.95
CA VAL A 96 6.67 -8.85 24.40
C VAL A 96 7.09 -9.35 23.02
N ASN A 97 6.53 -10.49 22.65
CA ASN A 97 6.47 -10.99 21.28
C ASN A 97 5.03 -10.88 20.79
N THR A 98 4.78 -10.00 19.82
CA THR A 98 3.46 -9.78 19.21
C THR A 98 3.46 -10.34 17.81
N HIS A 99 2.47 -11.17 17.47
CA HIS A 99 2.39 -11.79 16.16
C HIS A 99 0.96 -11.84 15.63
N ALA A 100 0.82 -11.96 14.31
CA ALA A 100 -0.46 -12.13 13.64
C ALA A 100 -0.34 -13.04 12.42
N TYR A 101 -1.45 -13.70 12.06
CA TYR A 101 -1.50 -14.68 10.98
C TYR A 101 -2.59 -14.38 9.94
N CYS A 102 -2.29 -14.74 8.70
CA CYS A 102 -3.28 -14.82 7.63
C CYS A 102 -4.07 -16.14 7.77
N ASN A 103 -5.05 -16.17 8.66
CA ASN A 103 -6.19 -17.10 8.63
C ASN A 103 -6.96 -17.02 7.32
#